data_AF-A0A3M3J979-F1
#
_entry.id   AF-A0A3M3J979-F1
#
_cell.length_a   1.000
_cell.length_b   1.000
_cell.length_c   1.000
_cell.angle_alpha   90.00
_cell.angle_beta   90.00
_cell.angle_gamma   90.00
#
_symmetry.space_group_name_H-M   'P 1'
#
loop_
_entity.id
_entity.type
_entity.pdbx_description
1 polymer ?
#
loop_
_entity_poly.entity_id
_entity_poly.type
_entity_poly.pdbx_seq_one_letter_code
_entity_poly.pdbx_strand_id
1 'polypeptide(L)'
;MFNEDEMKFVPAYYATNGKGQSVPFIVSLMMVDDLNKAALPPAVSASIDRTLSITGTEGLAFANIYNVEPLDVVVPAHIDRAMKIAGALVLFRCQSPETAENLMGVMNEAYNLTLVKDLRSDSDA
;
A
#
# COMPACT_ATOMS: atom_id res chain seq x y z
N MET A 1 18.15 4.90 15.42
CA MET A 1 18.78 5.28 14.15
C MET A 1 18.34 4.24 13.14
N PHE A 2 17.45 4.59 12.21
CA PHE A 2 17.06 3.68 11.14
C PHE A 2 18.28 3.50 10.23
N ASN A 3 18.70 2.26 10.02
CA ASN A 3 19.81 1.93 9.14
C ASN A 3 19.27 1.92 7.69
N GLU A 4 19.76 2.83 6.85
CA GLU A 4 19.29 3.00 5.45
C GLU A 4 19.51 1.74 4.59
N ASP A 5 20.36 0.81 5.05
CA ASP A 5 20.77 -0.37 4.29
C ASP A 5 19.88 -1.62 4.47
N GLU A 6 18.93 -1.66 5.42
CA GLU A 6 18.21 -2.90 5.75
C GLU A 6 16.81 -3.07 5.12
N MET A 7 16.20 -2.02 4.56
CA MET A 7 14.89 -2.15 3.88
C MET A 7 14.82 -1.27 2.64
N LYS A 8 15.26 -1.81 1.50
CA LYS A 8 15.25 -1.08 0.22
C LYS A 8 13.84 -0.81 -0.31
N PHE A 9 12.88 -1.67 0.05
CA PHE A 9 11.49 -1.62 -0.42
C PHE A 9 10.54 -2.16 0.66
N VAL A 10 9.36 -1.55 0.76
CA VAL A 10 8.17 -2.17 1.37
C VAL A 10 7.43 -3.05 0.34
N PRO A 11 6.79 -4.16 0.77
CA PRO A 11 5.99 -4.99 -0.14
C PRO A 11 4.77 -4.22 -0.65
N ALA A 12 4.43 -4.48 -1.91
CA ALA A 12 3.18 -4.08 -2.52
C ALA A 12 2.33 -5.34 -2.81
N TYR A 13 1.02 -5.21 -2.69
CA TYR A 13 0.08 -6.30 -2.88
C TYR A 13 -1.02 -5.88 -3.85
N TYR A 14 -1.58 -6.83 -4.57
CA TYR A 14 -2.85 -6.67 -5.25
C TYR A 14 -3.99 -7.07 -4.31
N ALA A 15 -5.00 -6.21 -4.18
CA ALA A 15 -6.28 -6.57 -3.60
C ALA A 15 -7.27 -6.89 -4.72
N THR A 16 -7.74 -8.13 -4.80
CA THR A 16 -8.67 -8.58 -5.84
C THR A 16 -10.04 -8.90 -5.26
N ASN A 17 -11.10 -8.29 -5.79
CA ASN A 17 -12.46 -8.56 -5.35
C ASN A 17 -13.08 -9.77 -6.07
N GLY A 18 -14.26 -10.21 -5.62
CA GLY A 18 -14.99 -11.33 -6.23
C GLY A 18 -15.45 -11.12 -7.68
N LYS A 19 -15.29 -9.91 -8.23
CA LYS A 19 -15.58 -9.58 -9.64
C LYS A 19 -14.32 -9.61 -10.52
N GLY A 20 -13.17 -9.99 -9.96
CA GLY A 20 -11.89 -10.01 -10.65
C GLY A 20 -11.26 -8.64 -10.87
N GLN A 21 -11.81 -7.57 -10.28
CA GLN A 21 -11.16 -6.26 -10.29
C GLN A 21 -10.03 -6.26 -9.27
N SER A 22 -8.91 -5.65 -9.63
CA SER A 22 -7.72 -5.64 -8.80
C SER A 22 -7.14 -4.23 -8.70
N VAL A 23 -6.62 -3.89 -7.53
CA VAL A 23 -5.87 -2.64 -7.32
C VAL A 23 -4.62 -2.94 -6.50
N PRO A 24 -3.44 -2.45 -6.92
CA PRO A 24 -2.25 -2.55 -6.11
C PRO A 24 -2.36 -1.60 -4.90
N PHE A 25 -1.77 -2.00 -3.77
CA PHE A 25 -1.68 -1.19 -2.57
C PHE A 25 -0.36 -1.39 -1.83
N ILE A 26 0.04 -0.36 -1.09
CA ILE A 26 1.18 -0.32 -0.18
C ILE A 26 0.68 0.17 1.18
N VAL A 27 1.22 -0.41 2.26
CA VAL A 27 0.97 0.05 3.63
C VAL A 27 2.22 0.73 4.18
N SER A 28 2.03 1.89 4.79
CA SER A 28 3.09 2.70 5.39
C SER A 28 2.59 3.36 6.68
N LEU A 29 3.49 3.73 7.57
CA LEU A 29 3.15 4.54 8.74
C LEU A 29 3.11 6.02 8.36
N MET A 30 2.24 6.78 9.01
CA MET A 30 2.28 8.23 8.95
C MET A 30 3.56 8.72 9.66
N MET A 31 4.49 9.25 8.88
CA MET A 31 5.73 9.82 9.39
C MET A 31 5.71 11.34 9.22
N VAL A 32 6.43 12.03 10.10
CA VAL A 32 6.72 13.46 9.98
C VAL A 32 8.22 13.70 9.92
N ASP A 33 8.62 14.73 9.19
CA ASP A 33 10.00 15.22 9.16
C ASP A 33 10.33 16.10 10.38
N ASP A 34 11.58 16.57 10.46
CA ASP A 34 12.07 17.46 11.52
C ASP A 34 11.35 18.83 11.55
N LEU A 35 10.56 19.13 10.52
CA LEU A 35 9.72 20.34 10.41
C LEU A 35 8.24 20.05 10.72
N ASN A 36 7.92 18.86 11.25
CA ASN A 36 6.56 18.38 11.53
C ASN A 36 5.65 18.30 10.30
N LYS A 37 6.22 18.14 9.09
CA LYS A 37 5.47 17.95 7.86
C LYS A 37 5.35 16.46 7.55
N ALA A 38 4.24 16.07 6.94
CA ALA A 38 4.03 14.70 6.49
C ALA A 38 5.16 14.29 5.52
N ALA A 39 5.84 13.20 5.83
CA ALA A 39 6.95 12.67 5.04
C ALA A 39 6.69 11.20 4.69
N LEU A 40 7.19 10.79 3.52
CA LEU A 40 7.23 9.39 3.14
C LEU A 40 8.64 8.85 3.36
N PRO A 41 8.81 7.73 4.08
CA PRO A 41 10.11 7.06 4.14
C PRO A 41 10.69 6.79 2.74
N PRO A 42 12.00 6.89 2.53
CA PRO A 42 12.62 6.64 1.23
C PRO A 42 12.24 5.27 0.64
N ALA A 43 12.20 4.22 1.48
CA ALA A 43 11.79 2.88 1.08
C ALA A 43 10.35 2.80 0.55
N VAL A 44 9.45 3.64 1.07
CA VAL A 44 8.04 3.70 0.64
C VAL A 44 7.95 4.39 -0.70
N SER A 45 8.69 5.50 -0.89
CA SER A 45 8.76 6.19 -2.17
C SER A 45 9.33 5.29 -3.27
N ALA A 46 10.43 4.59 -2.99
CA ALA A 46 11.02 3.62 -3.91
C ALA A 46 10.07 2.46 -4.26
N SER A 47 9.29 1.98 -3.30
CA SER A 47 8.27 0.96 -3.55
C SER A 47 7.11 1.45 -4.40
N ILE A 48 6.69 2.70 -4.24
CA ILE A 48 5.67 3.32 -5.11
C ILE A 48 6.19 3.30 -6.54
N ASP A 49 7.37 3.86 -6.80
CA ASP A 49 7.95 3.93 -8.15
C ASP A 49 8.11 2.55 -8.78
N ARG A 50 8.63 1.59 -8.01
CA ARG A 50 8.76 0.20 -8.45
C ARG A 50 7.40 -0.42 -8.78
N THR A 51 6.40 -0.21 -7.94
CA THR A 51 5.04 -0.74 -8.17
C THR A 51 4.44 -0.14 -9.42
N LEU A 52 4.50 1.18 -9.60
CA LEU A 52 4.04 1.86 -10.81
C LEU A 52 4.72 1.29 -12.08
N SER A 53 6.03 1.05 -12.02
CA SER A 53 6.79 0.44 -13.12
C SER A 53 6.37 -0.99 -13.44
N ILE A 54 5.99 -1.80 -12.44
CA ILE A 54 5.59 -3.20 -12.64
C ILE A 54 4.14 -3.27 -13.15
N THR A 55 3.25 -2.48 -12.56
CA THR A 55 1.80 -2.58 -12.77
C THR A 55 1.30 -1.70 -13.92
N GLY A 56 2.14 -0.78 -14.44
CA GLY A 56 1.73 0.23 -15.43
C GLY A 56 0.71 1.22 -14.89
N THR A 57 0.65 1.35 -13.56
CA THR A 57 -0.24 2.28 -12.85
C THR A 57 0.29 3.70 -12.96
N GLU A 58 -0.60 4.68 -13.05
CA GLU A 58 -0.25 6.09 -13.30
C GLU A 58 -0.70 7.02 -12.16
N GLY A 59 -1.64 6.58 -11.31
CA GLY A 59 -2.21 7.36 -10.23
C GLY A 59 -1.88 6.81 -8.83
N LEU A 60 -1.68 7.73 -7.88
CA LEU A 60 -1.51 7.40 -6.45
C LEU A 60 -2.69 7.94 -5.64
N ALA A 61 -3.46 7.04 -5.02
CA ALA A 61 -4.55 7.37 -4.13
C ALA A 61 -4.08 7.25 -2.67
N PHE A 62 -4.07 8.38 -1.95
CA PHE A 62 -3.74 8.39 -0.52
C PHE A 62 -4.95 8.01 0.32
N ALA A 63 -4.73 7.11 1.28
CA ALA A 63 -5.71 6.73 2.30
C ALA A 63 -5.07 6.89 3.68
N ASN A 64 -5.56 7.86 4.47
CA ASN A 64 -5.13 8.02 5.85
C ASN A 64 -6.02 7.17 6.74
N ILE A 65 -5.41 6.32 7.56
CA ILE A 65 -6.14 5.39 8.42
C ILE A 65 -5.78 5.69 9.87
N TYR A 66 -6.79 6.04 10.65
CA TYR A 66 -6.67 6.44 12.05
C TYR A 66 -7.20 5.36 12.99
N ASN A 67 -6.65 5.31 14.21
CA ASN A 67 -7.00 4.28 15.20
C ASN A 67 -8.48 4.29 15.60
N VAL A 68 -9.17 5.41 15.43
CA VAL A 68 -10.58 5.63 15.84
C VAL A 68 -11.60 5.23 14.78
N GLU A 69 -11.14 4.86 13.58
CA GLU A 69 -12.03 4.58 12.45
C GLU A 69 -12.55 3.13 12.47
N PRO A 70 -13.80 2.89 12.01
CA PRO A 70 -14.29 1.54 11.76
C PRO A 70 -13.57 0.97 10.52
N LEU A 71 -12.46 0.25 10.74
CA LEU A 71 -11.57 -0.20 9.68
C LEU A 71 -12.26 -1.14 8.66
N ASP A 72 -13.19 -1.96 9.14
CA ASP A 72 -14.03 -2.87 8.34
C ASP A 72 -14.92 -2.14 7.32
N VAL A 73 -15.18 -0.86 7.53
CA VAL A 73 -15.94 0.00 6.61
C VAL A 73 -14.99 0.89 5.79
N VAL A 74 -14.03 1.54 6.44
CA VAL A 74 -13.19 2.56 5.82
C VAL A 74 -12.18 1.96 4.85
N VAL A 75 -11.52 0.85 5.22
CA VAL A 75 -10.50 0.22 4.38
C VAL A 75 -11.09 -0.30 3.07
N PRO A 76 -12.19 -1.09 3.05
CA PRO A 76 -12.82 -1.50 1.80
C PRO A 76 -13.31 -0.32 0.96
N ALA A 77 -13.85 0.73 1.59
CA ALA A 77 -14.31 1.90 0.85
C ALA A 77 -13.20 2.61 0.05
N HIS A 78 -11.96 2.62 0.57
CA HIS A 78 -10.80 3.15 -0.16
C HIS A 78 -10.42 2.26 -1.36
N ILE A 79 -10.36 0.94 -1.16
CA ILE A 79 -10.03 -0.03 -2.22
C ILE A 79 -11.10 -0.01 -3.32
N ASP A 80 -12.37 -0.15 -2.94
CA ASP A 80 -13.48 -0.21 -3.90
C ASP A 80 -13.62 1.09 -4.70
N ARG A 81 -13.25 2.23 -4.11
CA ARG A 81 -13.16 3.50 -4.83
C ARG A 81 -11.99 3.49 -5.80
N ALA A 82 -10.81 3.04 -5.37
CA ALA A 82 -9.63 2.99 -6.21
C ALA A 82 -9.80 2.02 -7.39
N MET A 83 -10.52 0.91 -7.23
CA MET A 83 -10.89 -0.01 -8.32
C MET A 83 -11.70 0.65 -9.44
N LYS A 84 -12.34 1.80 -9.18
CA LYS A 84 -13.09 2.57 -10.20
C LYS A 84 -12.20 3.56 -10.97
N ILE A 85 -10.95 3.73 -10.54
CA ILE A 85 -9.99 4.64 -11.14
C ILE A 85 -8.97 3.78 -11.89
N ALA A 86 -9.00 3.87 -13.22
CA ALA A 86 -8.07 3.11 -14.05
C ALA A 86 -6.63 3.48 -13.72
N GLY A 87 -5.79 2.47 -13.48
CA GLY A 87 -4.37 2.68 -13.17
C GLY A 87 -4.12 3.41 -11.86
N ALA A 88 -4.90 3.14 -10.81
CA ALA A 88 -4.62 3.64 -9.45
C ALA A 88 -3.85 2.64 -8.58
N LEU A 89 -2.92 3.14 -7.76
CA LEU A 89 -2.26 2.47 -6.63
C LEU A 89 -2.73 3.13 -5.34
N VAL A 90 -3.07 2.33 -4.33
CA VAL A 90 -3.45 2.85 -3.01
C VAL A 90 -2.24 2.88 -2.08
N LEU A 91 -1.97 4.04 -1.49
CA LEU A 91 -1.05 4.14 -0.36
C LEU A 91 -1.85 4.34 0.93
N PHE A 92 -1.91 3.29 1.73
CA PHE A 92 -2.39 3.40 3.10
C PHE A 92 -1.30 4.00 3.99
N ARG A 93 -1.64 5.10 4.65
CA ARG A 93 -0.83 5.73 5.69
C ARG A 93 -1.53 5.50 7.01
N CYS A 94 -0.99 4.63 7.83
CA CYS A 94 -1.56 4.23 9.11
C CYS A 94 -0.99 5.07 10.24
N GLN A 95 -1.84 5.51 11.16
CA GLN A 95 -1.44 6.29 12.33
C GLN A 95 -0.48 5.52 13.26
N SER A 96 -0.62 4.19 13.32
CA SER A 96 0.19 3.34 14.21
C SER A 96 0.46 1.96 13.59
N PRO A 97 1.49 1.24 14.09
CA PRO A 97 1.74 -0.16 13.69
C PRO A 97 0.54 -1.07 13.92
N GLU A 98 -0.15 -0.92 15.05
CA GLU A 98 -1.37 -1.67 15.38
C GLU A 98 -2.47 -1.45 14.32
N THR A 99 -2.65 -0.21 13.87
CA THR A 99 -3.59 0.11 12.78
C THR A 99 -3.19 -0.53 11.46
N ALA A 100 -1.89 -0.60 11.15
CA ALA A 100 -1.41 -1.27 9.95
C ALA A 100 -1.68 -2.79 9.99
N GLU A 101 -1.47 -3.42 11.14
CA GLU A 101 -1.78 -4.84 11.33
C GLU A 101 -3.29 -5.11 11.22
N ASN A 102 -4.11 -4.33 11.92
CA ASN A 102 -5.57 -4.46 11.87
C ASN A 102 -6.11 -4.21 10.45
N LEU A 103 -5.54 -3.23 9.74
CA LEU A 103 -5.86 -2.98 8.33
C LEU A 103 -5.55 -4.20 7.47
N MET A 104 -4.39 -4.84 7.66
CA MET A 104 -4.04 -6.05 6.90
C MET A 104 -4.97 -7.22 7.22
N GLY A 105 -5.45 -7.34 8.47
CA GLY A 105 -6.50 -8.27 8.85
C GLY A 105 -7.78 -8.07 8.03
N VAL A 106 -8.31 -6.83 8.01
CA VAL A 106 -9.49 -6.46 7.22
C VAL A 106 -9.28 -6.73 5.72
N MET A 107 -8.12 -6.38 5.19
CA MET A 107 -7.79 -6.60 3.78
C MET A 107 -7.81 -8.08 3.41
N ASN A 108 -7.29 -8.95 4.27
CA ASN A 108 -7.23 -10.39 4.04
C ASN A 108 -8.60 -11.08 4.17
N GLU A 109 -9.51 -10.51 4.96
CA GLU A 109 -10.90 -10.98 5.05
C GLU A 109 -11.75 -10.53 3.85
N ALA A 110 -11.54 -9.30 3.38
CA ALA A 110 -12.37 -8.68 2.34
C ALA A 110 -11.92 -8.99 0.90
N TYR A 111 -10.64 -9.29 0.68
CA TYR A 111 -10.06 -9.42 -0.65
C TYR A 111 -9.10 -10.61 -0.76
N ASN A 112 -8.92 -11.11 -1.98
CA ASN A 112 -7.81 -12.02 -2.27
C ASN A 112 -6.53 -11.21 -2.48
N LEU A 113 -5.54 -11.43 -1.61
CA LEU A 113 -4.28 -10.70 -1.61
C LEU A 113 -3.16 -11.48 -2.32
N THR A 114 -2.50 -10.86 -3.29
CA THR A 114 -1.31 -11.44 -3.93
C THR A 114 -0.17 -10.43 -3.96
N LEU A 115 1.08 -10.90 -3.86
CA LEU A 115 2.24 -10.01 -3.96
C LEU A 115 2.38 -9.44 -5.38
N VAL A 116 2.64 -8.14 -5.47
CA VAL A 116 3.12 -7.53 -6.72
C VAL A 116 4.55 -8.01 -6.93
N LYS A 117 4.76 -8.79 -7.98
CA LYS A 117 6.07 -9.34 -8.36
C LYS A 117 6.51 -8.79 -9.70
N ASP A 118 7.81 -8.57 -9.84
CA ASP A 118 8.41 -8.32 -11.13
C ASP A 118 8.59 -9.67 -11.84
N LEU A 119 7.96 -9.85 -13.00
CA LEU A 119 8.12 -11.08 -13.79
C LEU A 119 9.54 -11.23 -14.35
N ARG A 120 10.39 -10.19 -14.28
CA ARG A 120 11.78 -10.21 -14.74
C ARG A 120 12.77 -10.67 -13.65
N SER A 121 12.36 -10.85 -12.40
CA SER A 121 13.28 -11.29 -11.34
C SER A 121 13.46 -12.81 -11.24
N ASP A 122 12.70 -13.60 -12.01
CA ASP A 122 12.81 -15.06 -12.04
C ASP A 122 13.87 -15.57 -13.06
N SER A 123 14.61 -14.67 -13.73
CA SER A 123 15.66 -15.05 -14.69
C SER A 123 17.08 -15.15 -14.10
N ASP A 124 17.25 -14.94 -12.79
CA ASP A 124 18.55 -15.05 -12.10
C ASP A 124 18.53 -16.12 -10.98
N ALA A 125 18.03 -17.31 -11.30
CA ALA A 125 18.19 -18.52 -10.47
C ALA A 125 18.75 -19.69 -11.29
#